data_AF-A0A3N8RDJ4-F1
#
_entry.id   AF-A0A3N8RDJ4-F1
#
_cell.length_a   1.000
_cell.length_b   1.000
_cell.length_c   1.000
_cell.angle_alpha   90.00
_cell.angle_beta   90.00
_cell.angle_gamma   90.00
#
_symmetry.space_group_name_H-M   'P 1'
#
loop_
_entity.id
_entity.type
_entity.pdbx_description
1 polymer ?
#
loop_
_entity_poly.entity_id
_entity_poly.type
_entity_poly.pdbx_seq_one_letter_code
_entity_poly.pdbx_strand_id
1 'polypeptide(L)'
;MSRLGIEHENGLIYEGTENPSHLTVPAPIISQCALVESPSELESLPRGMLSDPFRWIFREDSFDPVSRVRRGRVFQSFTKKNREFVFVEAHPNSLSDSRRSRPDGRVPKELNVFIHCTELLGRANRGEGLQLAIGHVGAHSLWRILQTEQTVSQDVLVTLRAESAFGILPALNIAQIPEENQKSVVDAYDRVMKVAYRDSPTSVVDQCRNLCAVLAGRWLRQLTGDEKAIHKDLGPCLTAIGKHIGENERRLIRAALETVNLLHPRGKDNERERLDLREVSSEDAELALHATGFVLRELGWGH
;
A
#
# COMPACT_ATOMS: atom_id res chain seq x y z
N MET A 1 -30.40 -4.43 -6.59
CA MET A 1 -29.18 -4.14 -5.78
C MET A 1 -28.32 -5.38 -5.67
N SER A 2 -27.00 -5.27 -5.83
CA SER A 2 -26.10 -6.41 -5.68
C SER A 2 -26.00 -6.89 -4.23
N ARG A 3 -25.90 -8.21 -4.07
CA ARG A 3 -25.66 -8.89 -2.80
C ARG A 3 -24.40 -9.74 -2.90
N LEU A 4 -23.67 -9.79 -1.79
CA LEU A 4 -22.56 -10.70 -1.58
C LEU A 4 -22.91 -11.61 -0.39
N GLY A 5 -22.72 -12.91 -0.55
CA GLY A 5 -22.96 -13.92 0.46
C GLY A 5 -21.67 -14.70 0.74
N ILE A 6 -21.31 -14.85 2.02
CA ILE A 6 -20.17 -15.67 2.45
C ILE A 6 -20.70 -16.87 3.25
N GLU A 7 -20.47 -18.08 2.77
CA GLU A 7 -20.88 -19.31 3.45
C GLU A 7 -19.99 -19.62 4.66
N HIS A 8 -20.60 -20.03 5.78
CA HIS A 8 -19.86 -20.40 7.01
C HIS A 8 -19.06 -21.70 6.89
N GLU A 9 -19.60 -22.72 6.20
CA GLU A 9 -19.01 -24.07 6.21
C GLU A 9 -17.72 -24.14 5.40
N ASN A 10 -17.74 -23.69 4.14
CA ASN A 10 -16.62 -23.89 3.22
C ASN A 10 -16.04 -22.56 2.70
N GLY A 11 -16.56 -21.41 3.17
CA GLY A 11 -16.11 -20.10 2.70
C GLY A 11 -16.50 -19.80 1.25
N LEU A 12 -17.49 -20.50 0.69
CA LEU A 12 -17.96 -20.26 -0.67
C LEU A 12 -18.61 -18.87 -0.78
N ILE A 13 -18.36 -18.22 -1.91
CA ILE A 13 -18.81 -16.86 -2.17
C ILE A 13 -19.93 -16.89 -3.21
N TYR A 14 -21.03 -16.24 -2.86
CA TYR A 14 -22.20 -16.12 -3.72
C TYR A 14 -22.46 -14.65 -4.03
N GLU A 15 -22.76 -14.34 -5.28
CA GLU A 15 -23.16 -13.01 -5.74
C GLU A 15 -24.55 -13.08 -6.38
N GLY A 16 -25.23 -11.94 -6.49
CA GLY A 16 -26.50 -11.87 -7.22
C GLY A 16 -27.24 -10.56 -7.03
N THR A 17 -28.28 -10.35 -7.84
CA THR A 17 -29.19 -9.21 -7.68
C THR A 17 -30.31 -9.60 -6.73
N GLU A 18 -30.63 -8.75 -5.76
CA GLU A 18 -31.59 -8.98 -4.67
C GLU A 18 -31.18 -10.05 -3.64
N ASN A 19 -30.63 -11.19 -4.08
CA ASN A 19 -30.13 -12.28 -3.22
C ASN A 19 -28.78 -12.84 -3.71
N PRO A 20 -27.86 -13.22 -2.81
CA PRO A 20 -26.58 -13.83 -3.18
C PRO A 20 -26.78 -15.32 -3.50
N SER A 21 -27.21 -15.60 -4.73
CA SER A 21 -27.68 -16.94 -5.13
C SER A 21 -26.78 -17.65 -6.13
N HIS A 22 -25.92 -16.92 -6.84
CA HIS A 22 -25.02 -17.49 -7.84
C HIS A 22 -23.64 -17.71 -7.25
N LEU A 23 -23.12 -18.93 -7.39
CA LEU A 23 -21.77 -19.24 -6.94
C LEU A 23 -20.75 -18.47 -7.79
N THR A 24 -19.80 -17.78 -7.16
CA THR A 24 -18.73 -17.08 -7.87
C THR A 24 -17.56 -18.03 -8.10
N VAL A 25 -17.29 -18.35 -9.37
CA VAL A 25 -16.19 -19.23 -9.79
C VAL A 25 -15.34 -18.53 -10.87
N PRO A 26 -14.01 -18.41 -10.69
CA PRO A 26 -13.25 -18.79 -9.49
C PRO A 26 -13.64 -17.96 -8.27
N ALA A 27 -13.35 -18.49 -7.07
CA ALA A 27 -13.64 -17.78 -5.82
C ALA A 27 -12.89 -16.42 -5.82
N PRO A 28 -13.60 -15.30 -5.59
CA PRO A 28 -12.99 -13.98 -5.63
C PRO A 28 -12.14 -13.73 -4.38
N ILE A 29 -11.16 -12.82 -4.51
CA ILE A 29 -10.41 -12.33 -3.35
C ILE A 29 -11.31 -11.37 -2.57
N ILE A 30 -11.64 -11.76 -1.35
CA ILE A 30 -12.42 -10.94 -0.41
C ILE A 30 -11.65 -10.74 0.88
N SER A 31 -11.85 -9.61 1.53
CA SER A 31 -11.24 -9.30 2.82
C SER A 31 -12.15 -8.38 3.62
N GLN A 32 -12.15 -8.53 4.94
CA GLN A 32 -12.76 -7.52 5.80
C GLN A 32 -12.01 -6.20 5.63
N CYS A 33 -12.73 -5.09 5.71
CA CYS A 33 -12.13 -3.77 5.67
C CYS A 33 -12.81 -2.82 6.64
N ALA A 34 -12.09 -1.74 6.95
CA ALA A 34 -12.59 -0.64 7.77
C ALA A 34 -12.09 0.69 7.19
N LEU A 35 -12.96 1.68 7.17
CA LEU A 35 -12.58 3.06 6.91
C LEU A 35 -11.78 3.58 8.12
N VAL A 36 -10.69 4.30 7.85
CA VAL A 36 -9.82 4.91 8.83
C VAL A 36 -9.83 6.41 8.58
N GLU A 37 -10.50 7.13 9.47
CA GLU A 37 -10.59 8.59 9.54
C GLU A 37 -9.57 9.16 10.53
N SER A 38 -9.19 8.37 11.54
CA SER A 38 -8.16 8.75 12.52
C SER A 38 -7.22 7.58 12.89
N PRO A 39 -5.96 7.86 13.28
CA PRO A 39 -4.99 6.80 13.59
C PRO A 39 -5.42 5.82 14.70
N SER A 40 -6.22 6.28 15.67
CA SER A 40 -6.75 5.44 16.76
C SER A 40 -7.70 4.34 16.27
N GLU A 41 -8.30 4.49 15.09
CA GLU A 41 -9.24 3.47 14.57
C GLU A 41 -8.52 2.20 14.10
N LEU A 42 -7.20 2.25 13.91
CA LEU A 42 -6.37 1.07 13.63
C LEU A 42 -6.37 0.05 14.77
N GLU A 43 -6.64 0.49 16.01
CA GLU A 43 -6.78 -0.40 17.17
C GLU A 43 -8.12 -1.16 17.15
N SER A 44 -9.08 -0.66 16.38
CA SER A 44 -10.44 -1.20 16.28
C SER A 44 -10.64 -2.11 15.07
N LEU A 45 -9.60 -2.45 14.31
CA LEU A 45 -9.73 -3.24 13.09
C LEU A 45 -10.43 -4.59 13.31
N PRO A 46 -11.08 -5.14 12.25
CA PRO A 46 -11.75 -6.44 12.33
C PRO A 46 -10.83 -7.52 12.92
N ARG A 47 -11.35 -8.41 13.76
CA ARG A 47 -10.62 -9.56 14.32
C ARG A 47 -10.83 -10.86 13.53
N GLY A 48 -11.59 -10.78 12.44
CA GLY A 48 -11.96 -11.91 11.59
C GLY A 48 -13.47 -12.12 11.52
N MET A 49 -13.91 -12.88 10.53
CA MET A 49 -15.33 -13.11 10.24
C MET A 49 -16.12 -13.77 11.38
N LEU A 50 -15.48 -14.62 12.17
CA LEU A 50 -16.13 -15.30 13.30
C LEU A 50 -16.41 -14.34 14.47
N SER A 51 -15.49 -13.40 14.73
CA SER A 51 -15.60 -12.45 15.84
C SER A 51 -16.38 -11.21 15.46
N ASP A 52 -16.11 -10.66 14.27
CA ASP A 52 -16.70 -9.40 13.79
C ASP A 52 -17.38 -9.61 12.42
N PRO A 53 -18.48 -10.37 12.34
CA PRO A 53 -19.11 -10.77 11.06
C PRO A 53 -19.73 -9.63 10.25
N PHE A 54 -19.91 -8.46 10.87
CA PHE A 54 -20.67 -7.33 10.32
C PHE A 54 -19.78 -6.19 9.81
N ARG A 55 -18.46 -6.41 9.73
CA ARG A 55 -17.53 -5.43 9.17
C ARG A 55 -17.71 -5.33 7.65
N TRP A 56 -17.28 -4.22 7.06
CA TRP A 56 -17.33 -4.07 5.61
C TRP A 56 -16.45 -5.13 4.94
N ILE A 57 -16.79 -5.48 3.71
CA ILE A 57 -16.05 -6.43 2.88
C ILE A 57 -15.56 -5.70 1.64
N PHE A 58 -14.26 -5.78 1.40
CA PHE A 58 -13.65 -5.41 0.13
C PHE A 58 -13.54 -6.66 -0.75
N ARG A 59 -14.13 -6.61 -1.93
CA ARG A 59 -14.02 -7.64 -2.97
C ARG A 59 -13.14 -7.09 -4.09
N GLU A 60 -11.97 -7.67 -4.26
CA GLU A 60 -10.99 -7.18 -5.23
C GLU A 60 -11.39 -7.57 -6.66
N ASP A 61 -11.36 -6.58 -7.56
CA ASP A 61 -11.64 -6.78 -8.98
C ASP A 61 -10.32 -6.83 -9.78
N SER A 62 -9.34 -6.01 -9.40
CA SER A 62 -8.01 -6.00 -10.02
C SER A 62 -6.95 -5.39 -9.11
N PHE A 63 -5.69 -5.84 -9.27
CA PHE A 63 -4.51 -5.24 -8.66
C PHE A 63 -3.42 -5.03 -9.71
N ASP A 64 -2.93 -3.80 -9.82
CA ASP A 64 -1.73 -3.49 -10.58
C ASP A 64 -0.52 -3.41 -9.62
N PRO A 65 0.41 -4.38 -9.68
CA PRO A 65 1.57 -4.41 -8.79
C PRO A 65 2.60 -3.30 -9.09
N VAL A 66 2.60 -2.72 -10.30
CA VAL A 66 3.56 -1.68 -10.69
C VAL A 66 3.10 -0.33 -10.15
N SER A 67 1.88 0.10 -10.49
CA SER A 67 1.33 1.35 -9.94
C SER A 67 0.88 1.23 -8.48
N ARG A 68 0.79 -0.01 -7.97
CA ARG A 68 0.28 -0.35 -6.63
C ARG A 68 -1.11 0.25 -6.41
N VAL A 69 -1.93 0.09 -7.43
CA VAL A 69 -3.34 0.47 -7.44
C VAL A 69 -4.19 -0.79 -7.36
N ARG A 70 -5.18 -0.77 -6.46
CA ARG A 70 -6.24 -1.77 -6.39
C ARG A 70 -7.54 -1.15 -6.84
N ARG A 71 -8.37 -1.96 -7.48
CA ARG A 71 -9.75 -1.62 -7.80
C ARG A 71 -10.66 -2.74 -7.30
N GLY A 72 -11.76 -2.37 -6.66
CA GLY A 72 -12.67 -3.37 -6.11
C GLY A 72 -13.94 -2.76 -5.52
N ARG A 73 -14.86 -3.63 -5.14
CA ARG A 73 -16.18 -3.26 -4.63
C ARG A 73 -16.23 -3.34 -3.12
N VAL A 74 -16.89 -2.38 -2.47
CA VAL A 74 -17.08 -2.34 -1.02
C VAL A 74 -18.51 -2.68 -0.67
N PHE A 75 -18.66 -3.63 0.24
CA PHE A 75 -19.94 -4.08 0.77
C PHE A 75 -20.03 -3.82 2.27
N GLN A 76 -21.21 -3.49 2.76
CA GLN A 76 -21.56 -3.38 4.18
C GLN A 76 -22.52 -4.50 4.58
N SER A 77 -22.60 -4.81 5.87
CA SER A 77 -23.53 -5.82 6.36
C SER A 77 -24.97 -5.43 5.99
N PHE A 78 -25.72 -6.35 5.37
CA PHE A 78 -27.11 -6.07 5.02
C PHE A 78 -28.02 -6.12 6.25
N THR A 79 -27.80 -7.12 7.10
CA THR A 79 -28.57 -7.30 8.32
C THR A 79 -27.62 -7.40 9.51
N LYS A 80 -28.18 -7.32 10.72
CA LYS A 80 -27.45 -7.63 11.96
C LYS A 80 -27.52 -9.12 12.30
N LYS A 81 -27.97 -9.97 11.36
CA LYS A 81 -28.00 -11.42 11.51
C LYS A 81 -26.73 -11.99 10.91
N ASN A 82 -25.97 -12.71 11.73
CA ASN A 82 -24.74 -13.37 11.28
C ASN A 82 -25.04 -14.57 10.35
N ARG A 83 -26.26 -15.09 10.37
CA ARG A 83 -26.62 -16.31 9.62
C ARG A 83 -27.99 -16.14 9.00
N GLU A 84 -28.02 -16.16 7.69
CA GLU A 84 -29.25 -16.18 6.91
C GLU A 84 -29.27 -17.42 6.03
N PHE A 85 -30.39 -18.15 6.08
CA PHE A 85 -30.63 -19.27 5.19
C PHE A 85 -31.04 -18.73 3.81
N VAL A 86 -30.21 -18.98 2.81
CA VAL A 86 -30.44 -18.57 1.42
C VAL A 86 -30.40 -19.80 0.53
N PHE A 87 -31.33 -19.88 -0.43
CA PHE A 87 -31.25 -20.87 -1.50
C PHE A 87 -30.27 -20.38 -2.56
N VAL A 88 -29.20 -21.14 -2.75
CA VAL A 88 -28.13 -20.82 -3.70
C VAL A 88 -27.93 -21.95 -4.68
N GLU A 89 -27.31 -21.66 -5.82
CA GLU A 89 -26.87 -22.67 -6.77
C GLU A 89 -25.90 -23.64 -6.11
N ALA A 90 -26.15 -24.94 -6.28
CA ALA A 90 -25.28 -25.98 -5.76
C ALA A 90 -23.89 -25.89 -6.39
N HIS A 91 -22.84 -26.02 -5.58
CA HIS A 91 -21.48 -26.09 -6.10
C HIS A 91 -21.31 -27.39 -6.90
N PRO A 92 -20.92 -27.34 -8.19
CA PRO A 92 -20.95 -28.51 -9.09
C PRO A 92 -20.04 -29.65 -8.63
N ASN A 93 -18.93 -29.33 -7.95
CA ASN A 93 -17.99 -30.32 -7.42
C ASN A 93 -18.17 -30.63 -5.92
N SER A 94 -19.25 -30.15 -5.28
CA SER A 94 -19.53 -30.44 -3.87
C SER A 94 -20.45 -31.65 -3.76
N LEU A 95 -19.96 -32.73 -3.14
CA LEU A 95 -20.76 -33.93 -2.88
C LEU A 95 -21.89 -33.68 -1.89
N SER A 96 -21.68 -32.79 -0.91
CA SER A 96 -22.73 -32.41 0.05
C SER A 96 -23.84 -31.61 -0.63
N ASP A 97 -23.48 -30.67 -1.51
CA ASP A 97 -24.45 -29.88 -2.27
C ASP A 97 -25.22 -30.80 -3.24
N SER A 98 -24.53 -31.68 -3.96
CA SER A 98 -25.16 -32.62 -4.90
C SER A 98 -26.22 -33.50 -4.24
N ARG A 99 -26.00 -33.93 -2.98
CA ARG A 99 -26.95 -34.76 -2.22
C ARG A 99 -28.13 -33.97 -1.64
N ARG A 100 -27.92 -32.69 -1.33
CA ARG A 100 -28.93 -31.81 -0.70
C ARG A 100 -29.65 -30.92 -1.73
N SER A 101 -29.19 -30.90 -2.97
CA SER A 101 -29.73 -30.08 -4.04
C SER A 101 -31.15 -30.49 -4.38
N ARG A 102 -31.99 -29.48 -4.57
CA ARG A 102 -33.37 -29.62 -5.03
C ARG A 102 -33.40 -29.86 -6.55
N PRO A 103 -34.56 -30.25 -7.12
CA PRO A 103 -34.69 -30.42 -8.57
C PRO A 103 -34.40 -29.16 -9.40
N ASP A 104 -34.48 -27.97 -8.80
CA ASP A 104 -34.11 -26.69 -9.40
C ASP A 104 -32.60 -26.39 -9.34
N GLY A 105 -31.79 -27.34 -8.86
CA GLY A 105 -30.35 -27.21 -8.74
C GLY A 105 -29.88 -26.37 -7.55
N ARG A 106 -30.81 -25.97 -6.65
CA ARG A 106 -30.48 -25.11 -5.51
C ARG A 106 -30.42 -25.86 -4.19
N VAL A 107 -29.58 -25.38 -3.28
CA VAL A 107 -29.39 -25.93 -1.94
C VAL A 107 -29.50 -24.81 -0.90
N PRO A 108 -30.13 -25.05 0.26
CA PRO A 108 -30.12 -24.06 1.34
C PRO A 108 -28.73 -23.99 1.99
N LYS A 109 -28.20 -22.78 2.17
CA LYS A 109 -26.94 -22.51 2.86
C LYS A 109 -27.07 -21.37 3.87
N GLU A 110 -26.29 -21.44 4.95
CA GLU A 110 -26.15 -20.35 5.93
C GLU A 110 -25.08 -19.36 5.44
N LEU A 111 -25.47 -18.12 5.19
CA LEU A 111 -24.59 -17.06 4.68
C LEU A 111 -24.55 -15.84 5.60
N ASN A 112 -23.41 -15.14 5.61
CA ASN A 112 -23.36 -13.71 5.93
C ASN A 112 -23.71 -12.92 4.67
N VAL A 113 -24.75 -12.09 4.74
CA VAL A 113 -25.25 -11.33 3.59
C VAL A 113 -24.84 -9.87 3.70
N PHE A 114 -24.24 -9.38 2.62
CA PHE A 114 -23.78 -8.02 2.48
C PHE A 114 -24.47 -7.32 1.29
N ILE A 115 -24.47 -6.00 1.33
CA ILE A 115 -25.01 -5.10 0.31
C ILE A 115 -23.98 -4.04 -0.04
N HIS A 116 -24.08 -3.41 -1.21
CA HIS A 116 -23.24 -2.27 -1.58
C HIS A 116 -23.13 -1.23 -0.44
N CYS A 117 -21.94 -0.69 -0.23
CA CYS A 117 -21.62 0.15 0.93
C CYS A 117 -22.12 1.59 0.76
N THR A 118 -23.42 1.81 0.96
CA THR A 118 -24.01 3.17 1.00
C THR A 118 -23.40 4.05 2.09
N GLU A 119 -22.91 3.47 3.18
CA GLU A 119 -22.25 4.19 4.27
C GLU A 119 -21.00 4.95 3.79
N LEU A 120 -20.24 4.40 2.84
CA LEU A 120 -19.09 5.09 2.24
C LEU A 120 -19.53 6.26 1.35
N LEU A 121 -20.59 6.09 0.57
CA LEU A 121 -21.16 7.14 -0.27
C LEU A 121 -21.68 8.33 0.56
N GLY A 122 -22.13 8.08 1.79
CA GLY A 122 -22.57 9.11 2.72
C GLY A 122 -21.45 9.94 3.37
N ARG A 123 -20.18 9.56 3.19
CA ARG A 123 -19.03 10.32 3.71
C ARG A 123 -18.75 11.57 2.88
N ALA A 124 -18.06 12.55 3.49
CA ALA A 124 -17.55 13.70 2.76
C ALA A 124 -16.71 13.23 1.56
N ASN A 125 -16.94 13.84 0.39
CA ASN A 125 -16.33 13.45 -0.89
C ASN A 125 -16.43 11.93 -1.19
N ARG A 126 -17.47 11.25 -0.70
CA ARG A 126 -17.67 9.79 -0.87
C ARG A 126 -16.47 8.98 -0.34
N GLY A 127 -15.78 9.52 0.67
CA GLY A 127 -14.58 8.94 1.27
C GLY A 127 -13.29 9.13 0.47
N GLU A 128 -13.29 9.85 -0.65
CA GLU A 128 -12.07 10.18 -1.38
C GLU A 128 -11.10 10.95 -0.48
N GLY A 129 -9.83 10.52 -0.49
CA GLY A 129 -8.80 11.04 0.40
C GLY A 129 -8.77 10.37 1.77
N LEU A 130 -9.70 9.50 2.15
CA LEU A 130 -9.63 8.72 3.39
C LEU A 130 -8.84 7.41 3.19
N GLN A 131 -8.49 6.77 4.31
CA GLN A 131 -7.79 5.49 4.30
C GLN A 131 -8.77 4.33 4.45
N LEU A 132 -8.53 3.26 3.72
CA LEU A 132 -9.18 1.97 3.88
C LEU A 132 -8.15 0.95 4.37
N ALA A 133 -8.37 0.42 5.57
CA ALA A 133 -7.63 -0.72 6.06
C ALA A 133 -8.27 -2.00 5.52
N ILE A 134 -7.51 -2.81 4.79
CA ILE A 134 -7.96 -4.08 4.23
C ILE A 134 -7.24 -5.21 4.95
N GLY A 135 -8.02 -6.10 5.57
CA GLY A 135 -7.56 -7.22 6.38
C GLY A 135 -8.12 -7.17 7.80
N HIS A 136 -7.44 -7.85 8.72
CA HIS A 136 -7.81 -7.93 10.12
C HIS A 136 -6.68 -7.39 11.00
N VAL A 137 -6.91 -7.21 12.30
CA VAL A 137 -5.98 -6.57 13.24
C VAL A 137 -4.56 -7.18 13.25
N GLY A 138 -4.44 -8.49 13.00
CA GLY A 138 -3.15 -9.19 12.95
C GLY A 138 -2.45 -9.16 11.59
N ALA A 139 -3.17 -8.84 10.52
CA ALA A 139 -2.65 -8.76 9.16
C ALA A 139 -3.54 -7.85 8.31
N HIS A 140 -3.11 -6.60 8.12
CA HIS A 140 -3.81 -5.63 7.30
C HIS A 140 -2.83 -4.80 6.45
N SER A 141 -3.38 -4.15 5.43
CA SER A 141 -2.70 -3.17 4.59
C SER A 141 -3.51 -1.89 4.53
N LEU A 142 -2.82 -0.75 4.39
CA LEU A 142 -3.43 0.58 4.35
C LEU A 142 -3.41 1.14 2.93
N TRP A 143 -4.57 1.64 2.52
CA TRP A 143 -4.80 2.13 1.16
C TRP A 143 -5.52 3.47 1.19
N ARG A 144 -5.05 4.44 0.41
CA ARG A 144 -5.76 5.70 0.20
C ARG A 144 -6.86 5.50 -0.84
N ILE A 145 -8.07 5.98 -0.57
CA ILE A 145 -9.16 6.04 -1.56
C ILE A 145 -8.88 7.20 -2.50
N LEU A 146 -8.58 6.90 -3.77
CA LEU A 146 -8.38 7.92 -4.81
C LEU A 146 -9.70 8.35 -5.44
N GLN A 147 -10.60 7.39 -5.64
CA GLN A 147 -11.84 7.62 -6.36
C GLN A 147 -12.91 6.65 -5.87
N THR A 148 -14.14 7.14 -5.74
CA THR A 148 -15.33 6.34 -5.44
C THR A 148 -16.37 6.53 -6.54
N GLU A 149 -16.80 5.44 -7.16
CA GLU A 149 -17.81 5.41 -8.23
C GLU A 149 -18.99 4.52 -7.80
N GLN A 150 -20.19 4.81 -8.35
CA GLN A 150 -21.32 3.88 -8.28
C GLN A 150 -21.60 3.33 -9.68
N THR A 151 -21.65 2.01 -9.80
CA THR A 151 -21.95 1.35 -11.09
C THR A 151 -23.46 1.35 -11.38
N VAL A 152 -23.85 0.96 -12.61
CA VAL A 152 -25.27 0.78 -12.98
C VAL A 152 -25.98 -0.24 -12.07
N SER A 153 -25.25 -1.26 -11.58
CA SER A 153 -25.77 -2.26 -10.63
C SER A 153 -25.87 -1.74 -9.18
N GLN A 154 -25.55 -0.46 -8.97
CA GLN A 154 -25.46 0.22 -7.67
C GLN A 154 -24.30 -0.24 -6.78
N ASP A 155 -23.35 -1.00 -7.34
CA ASP A 155 -22.13 -1.36 -6.61
C ASP A 155 -21.29 -0.12 -6.32
N VAL A 156 -20.73 -0.06 -5.11
CA VAL A 156 -19.77 0.97 -4.72
C VAL A 156 -18.37 0.48 -5.07
N LEU A 157 -17.79 1.07 -6.10
CA LEU A 157 -16.49 0.73 -6.65
C LEU A 157 -15.46 1.75 -6.19
N VAL A 158 -14.34 1.29 -5.66
CA VAL A 158 -13.25 2.16 -5.18
C VAL A 158 -11.97 1.87 -5.95
N THR A 159 -11.23 2.94 -6.24
CA THR A 159 -9.84 2.89 -6.70
C THR A 159 -8.93 3.31 -5.56
N LEU A 160 -7.97 2.45 -5.23
CA LEU A 160 -7.16 2.52 -4.02
C LEU A 160 -5.68 2.57 -4.37
N ARG A 161 -4.90 3.37 -3.64
CA ARG A 161 -3.43 3.42 -3.77
C ARG A 161 -2.76 2.95 -2.49
N ALA A 162 -1.72 2.12 -2.61
CA ALA A 162 -0.95 1.67 -1.45
C ALA A 162 -0.27 2.86 -0.75
N GLU A 163 -0.28 2.87 0.59
CA GLU A 163 0.43 3.88 1.40
C GLU A 163 1.74 3.35 2.02
N SER A 164 2.27 2.29 1.44
CA SER A 164 3.49 1.67 1.91
C SER A 164 4.62 1.89 0.91
N ALA A 165 5.81 2.24 1.40
CA ALA A 165 7.02 2.29 0.57
C ALA A 165 7.66 0.93 0.33
N PHE A 166 7.23 -0.10 1.06
CA PHE A 166 7.71 -1.45 0.86
C PHE A 166 7.45 -1.87 -0.60
N GLY A 167 8.52 -2.29 -1.29
CA GLY A 167 8.55 -2.58 -2.72
C GLY A 167 9.26 -1.52 -3.58
N ILE A 168 9.21 -0.23 -3.21
CA ILE A 168 10.04 0.82 -3.82
C ILE A 168 11.39 0.89 -3.12
N LEU A 169 11.34 1.11 -1.80
CA LEU A 169 12.51 0.98 -0.94
C LEU A 169 12.75 -0.51 -0.70
N PRO A 170 13.93 -1.04 -1.10
CA PRO A 170 14.29 -2.42 -0.86
C PRO A 170 14.49 -2.65 0.65
N ALA A 171 14.25 -3.88 1.11
CA ALA A 171 14.52 -4.23 2.49
C ALA A 171 16.03 -4.16 2.75
N LEU A 172 16.43 -3.60 3.89
CA LEU A 172 17.86 -3.50 4.22
C LEU A 172 18.47 -4.89 4.40
N ASN A 173 19.57 -5.16 3.69
CA ASN A 173 20.42 -6.32 3.92
C ASN A 173 21.46 -5.96 4.99
N ILE A 174 21.06 -6.08 6.25
CA ILE A 174 21.88 -5.69 7.41
C ILE A 174 23.25 -6.38 7.41
N ALA A 175 23.32 -7.62 6.94
CA ALA A 175 24.57 -8.39 6.88
C ALA A 175 25.61 -7.79 5.91
N GLN A 176 25.20 -6.99 4.93
CA GLN A 176 26.10 -6.33 3.97
C GLN A 176 26.50 -4.91 4.43
N ILE A 177 25.91 -4.41 5.51
CA ILE A 177 26.23 -3.11 6.08
C ILE A 177 27.23 -3.34 7.23
N PRO A 178 28.41 -2.66 7.22
CA PRO A 178 29.36 -2.77 8.32
C PRO A 178 28.72 -2.44 9.67
N GLU A 179 29.05 -3.19 10.72
CA GLU A 179 28.41 -3.10 12.03
C GLU A 179 28.36 -1.67 12.59
N GLU A 180 29.49 -0.96 12.50
CA GLU A 180 29.63 0.44 12.90
C GLU A 180 28.67 1.42 12.19
N ASN A 181 28.17 1.04 11.02
CA ASN A 181 27.29 1.84 10.18
C ASN A 181 25.82 1.46 10.32
N GLN A 182 25.50 0.24 10.79
CA GLN A 182 24.16 -0.34 10.76
C GLN A 182 23.13 0.57 11.43
N LYS A 183 23.37 0.98 12.68
CA LYS A 183 22.41 1.78 13.46
C LYS A 183 21.96 3.03 12.70
N SER A 184 22.90 3.82 12.20
CA SER A 184 22.54 5.06 11.54
C SER A 184 21.94 4.88 10.14
N VAL A 185 22.26 3.77 9.44
CA VAL A 185 21.58 3.45 8.17
C VAL A 185 20.14 3.04 8.45
N VAL A 186 19.91 2.17 9.43
CA VAL A 186 18.58 1.73 9.87
C VAL A 186 17.74 2.92 10.35
N ASP A 187 18.28 3.76 11.24
CA ASP A 187 17.57 4.93 11.76
C ASP A 187 17.17 5.91 10.64
N ALA A 188 18.03 6.09 9.63
CA ALA A 188 17.72 6.95 8.48
C ALA A 188 16.71 6.31 7.52
N TYR A 189 16.82 5.00 7.28
CA TYR A 189 15.88 4.23 6.49
C TYR A 189 14.47 4.28 7.09
N ASP A 190 14.35 4.05 8.40
CA ASP A 190 13.07 4.07 9.10
C ASP A 190 12.39 5.44 9.07
N ARG A 191 13.16 6.54 9.04
CA ARG A 191 12.60 7.88 8.85
C ARG A 191 11.95 8.03 7.48
N VAL A 192 12.59 7.54 6.41
CA VAL A 192 11.99 7.56 5.06
C VAL A 192 10.73 6.71 5.03
N MET A 193 10.77 5.49 5.58
CA MET A 193 9.61 4.60 5.66
C MET A 193 8.41 5.23 6.37
N LYS A 194 8.65 6.04 7.40
CA LYS A 194 7.60 6.75 8.15
C LYS A 194 6.93 7.87 7.34
N VAL A 195 7.68 8.57 6.49
CA VAL A 195 7.16 9.76 5.77
C VAL A 195 6.65 9.45 4.36
N ALA A 196 7.16 8.40 3.71
CA ALA A 196 7.06 8.16 2.26
C ALA A 196 5.65 8.29 1.62
N TYR A 197 4.57 8.05 2.38
CA TYR A 197 3.18 8.20 1.91
C TYR A 197 2.24 8.89 2.92
N ARG A 198 2.80 9.38 4.02
CA ARG A 198 2.01 9.97 5.12
C ARG A 198 2.20 11.47 5.24
N ASP A 199 3.26 11.99 4.63
CA ASP A 199 3.71 13.36 4.81
C ASP A 199 3.71 14.13 3.49
N SER A 200 3.97 15.43 3.57
CA SER A 200 4.09 16.31 2.41
C SER A 200 5.19 15.84 1.44
N PRO A 201 5.07 16.10 0.13
CA PRO A 201 6.11 15.78 -0.85
C PRO A 201 7.49 16.31 -0.46
N THR A 202 7.54 17.53 0.09
CA THR A 202 8.76 18.16 0.61
C THR A 202 9.40 17.32 1.72
N SER A 203 8.62 16.86 2.71
CA SER A 203 9.13 16.03 3.80
C SER A 203 9.71 14.70 3.29
N VAL A 204 9.05 14.08 2.30
CA VAL A 204 9.56 12.85 1.67
C VAL A 204 10.90 13.08 0.99
N VAL A 205 11.03 14.13 0.18
CA VAL A 205 12.28 14.50 -0.49
C VAL A 205 13.40 14.75 0.52
N ASP A 206 13.12 15.50 1.58
CA ASP A 206 14.09 15.83 2.63
C ASP A 206 14.61 14.57 3.34
N GLN A 207 13.72 13.64 3.71
CA GLN A 207 14.15 12.39 4.36
C GLN A 207 14.91 11.47 3.39
N CYS A 208 14.49 11.37 2.13
CA CYS A 208 15.24 10.62 1.11
C CYS A 208 16.66 11.19 0.96
N ARG A 209 16.77 12.52 0.92
CA ARG A 209 18.06 13.22 0.83
C ARG A 209 18.94 12.98 2.05
N ASN A 210 18.36 12.99 3.25
CA ASN A 210 19.08 12.67 4.48
C ASN A 210 19.59 11.22 4.49
N LEU A 211 18.77 10.27 4.03
CA LEU A 211 19.20 8.88 3.86
C LEU A 211 20.32 8.78 2.80
N CYS A 212 20.18 9.42 1.65
CA CYS A 212 21.23 9.45 0.63
C CYS A 212 22.55 10.04 1.15
N ALA A 213 22.53 11.09 1.98
CA ALA A 213 23.73 11.62 2.62
C ALA A 213 24.41 10.57 3.53
N VAL A 214 23.60 9.90 4.36
CA VAL A 214 24.01 8.81 5.24
C VAL A 214 24.65 7.66 4.45
N LEU A 215 24.03 7.24 3.35
CA LEU A 215 24.53 6.16 2.50
C LEU A 215 25.84 6.56 1.80
N ALA A 216 25.86 7.73 1.15
CA ALA A 216 26.99 8.22 0.39
C ALA A 216 28.22 8.46 1.27
N GLY A 217 28.07 9.03 2.46
CA GLY A 217 29.20 9.26 3.37
C GLY A 217 29.84 7.96 3.86
N ARG A 218 29.03 6.95 4.17
CA ARG A 218 29.51 5.62 4.61
C ARG A 218 30.16 4.83 3.50
N TRP A 219 29.56 4.87 2.32
CA TRP A 219 30.13 4.24 1.14
C TRP A 219 31.44 4.91 0.72
N LEU A 220 31.52 6.24 0.77
CA LEU A 220 32.75 6.97 0.51
C LEU A 220 33.86 6.61 1.53
N ARG A 221 33.52 6.47 2.81
CA ARG A 221 34.45 5.98 3.84
C ARG A 221 34.97 4.59 3.49
N GLN A 222 34.12 3.66 3.06
CA GLN A 222 34.56 2.32 2.63
C GLN A 222 35.51 2.37 1.42
N LEU A 223 35.25 3.26 0.46
CA LEU A 223 36.07 3.38 -0.74
C LEU A 223 37.44 4.01 -0.46
N THR A 224 37.50 5.00 0.42
CA THR A 224 38.66 5.88 0.55
C THR A 224 39.40 5.74 1.89
N GLY A 225 38.78 5.13 2.90
CA GLY A 225 39.26 5.17 4.28
C GLY A 225 39.12 6.54 4.97
N ASP A 226 38.49 7.54 4.35
CA ASP A 226 38.29 8.87 4.95
C ASP A 226 37.21 8.82 6.05
N GLU A 227 37.64 8.76 7.30
CA GLU A 227 36.77 8.82 8.48
C GLU A 227 35.89 10.08 8.51
N LYS A 228 36.34 11.19 7.94
CA LYS A 228 35.56 12.44 7.91
C LYS A 228 34.42 12.39 6.90
N ALA A 229 34.38 11.39 6.02
CA ALA A 229 33.33 11.24 5.02
C ALA A 229 31.92 11.08 5.63
N ILE A 230 31.81 10.50 6.83
CA ILE A 230 30.51 10.27 7.50
C ILE A 230 29.84 11.57 7.98
N HIS A 231 30.61 12.64 8.11
CA HIS A 231 30.13 13.96 8.54
C HIS A 231 29.82 14.89 7.36
N LYS A 232 30.12 14.44 6.13
CA LYS A 232 29.86 15.21 4.92
C LYS A 232 28.38 15.14 4.57
N ASP A 233 27.88 16.26 4.09
CA ASP A 233 26.56 16.34 3.50
C ASP A 233 26.53 15.74 2.08
N LEU A 234 25.35 15.54 1.49
CA LEU A 234 25.21 14.83 0.21
C LEU A 234 25.99 15.48 -0.95
N GLY A 235 25.91 16.80 -1.12
CA GLY A 235 26.65 17.52 -2.18
C GLY A 235 28.17 17.33 -2.11
N PRO A 236 28.80 17.55 -0.93
CA PRO A 236 30.22 17.22 -0.73
C PRO A 236 30.56 15.74 -0.97
N CYS A 237 29.69 14.81 -0.57
CA CYS A 237 29.87 13.37 -0.86
C CYS A 237 29.88 13.09 -2.37
N LEU A 238 28.93 13.66 -3.13
CA LEU A 238 28.86 13.53 -4.60
C LEU A 238 30.15 13.99 -5.28
N THR A 239 30.67 15.14 -4.86
CA THR A 239 31.94 15.68 -5.39
C THR A 239 33.11 14.74 -5.12
N ALA A 240 33.20 14.20 -3.90
CA ALA A 240 34.29 13.32 -3.51
C ALA A 240 34.21 11.94 -4.20
N ILE A 241 33.01 11.37 -4.31
CA ILE A 241 32.75 10.12 -5.05
C ILE A 241 33.18 10.29 -6.52
N GLY A 242 32.77 11.38 -7.17
CA GLY A 242 33.12 11.65 -8.57
C GLY A 242 34.62 11.79 -8.81
N LYS A 243 35.36 12.36 -7.86
CA LYS A 243 36.83 12.47 -7.93
C LYS A 243 37.53 11.11 -7.78
N HIS A 244 36.98 10.22 -6.96
CA HIS A 244 37.65 8.96 -6.62
C HIS A 244 37.40 7.84 -7.64
N ILE A 245 36.16 7.70 -8.11
CA ILE A 245 35.73 6.58 -8.96
C ILE A 245 35.91 6.89 -10.47
N GLY A 246 36.22 8.14 -10.82
CA GLY A 246 36.28 8.59 -12.21
C GLY A 246 34.88 8.78 -12.81
N GLU A 247 34.79 9.47 -13.96
CA GLU A 247 33.49 9.92 -14.48
C GLU A 247 32.60 8.80 -15.03
N ASN A 248 33.14 7.63 -15.38
CA ASN A 248 32.40 6.58 -16.10
C ASN A 248 31.99 5.39 -15.22
N GLU A 249 32.64 5.15 -14.09
CA GLU A 249 32.31 4.05 -13.19
C GLU A 249 31.21 4.46 -12.20
N ARG A 250 30.24 3.56 -11.97
CA ARG A 250 29.11 3.76 -11.03
C ARG A 250 28.31 5.06 -11.27
N ARG A 251 28.26 5.49 -12.53
CA ARG A 251 27.54 6.70 -12.99
C ARG A 251 26.09 6.75 -12.52
N LEU A 252 25.41 5.60 -12.49
CA LEU A 252 24.01 5.51 -12.10
C LEU A 252 23.81 5.79 -10.60
N ILE A 253 24.68 5.30 -9.72
CA ILE A 253 24.63 5.62 -8.28
C ILE A 253 24.75 7.12 -8.09
N ARG A 254 25.73 7.74 -8.75
CA ARG A 254 25.95 9.19 -8.68
C ARG A 254 24.74 9.97 -9.22
N ALA A 255 24.21 9.60 -10.37
CA ALA A 255 23.05 10.24 -10.97
C ALA A 255 21.80 10.14 -10.07
N ALA A 256 21.59 8.99 -9.43
CA ALA A 256 20.48 8.81 -8.48
C ALA A 256 20.66 9.69 -7.23
N LEU A 257 21.84 9.70 -6.62
CA LEU A 257 22.17 10.58 -5.49
C LEU A 257 22.03 12.07 -5.86
N GLU A 258 22.47 12.45 -7.06
CA GLU A 258 22.40 13.82 -7.57
C GLU A 258 20.96 14.24 -7.84
N THR A 259 20.14 13.34 -8.38
CA THR A 259 18.69 13.56 -8.58
C THR A 259 18.02 13.94 -7.25
N VAL A 260 18.24 13.15 -6.19
CA VAL A 260 17.68 13.45 -4.86
C VAL A 260 18.23 14.77 -4.32
N ASN A 261 19.53 15.04 -4.51
CA ASN A 261 20.14 16.29 -4.07
C ASN A 261 19.57 17.54 -4.79
N LEU A 262 19.21 17.42 -6.07
CA LEU A 262 18.64 18.50 -6.88
C LEU A 262 17.16 18.78 -6.59
N LEU A 263 16.44 17.81 -6.03
CA LEU A 263 15.05 18.01 -5.60
C LEU A 263 14.97 18.80 -4.27
N HIS A 264 15.96 18.64 -3.39
CA HIS A 264 15.99 19.25 -2.05
C HIS A 264 15.80 20.79 -2.03
N PRO A 265 16.46 21.59 -2.88
CA PRO A 265 16.27 23.04 -2.88
C PRO A 265 14.85 23.50 -3.21
N ARG A 266 14.07 22.69 -3.94
CA ARG A 266 12.68 23.03 -4.30
C ARG A 266 11.74 23.11 -3.10
N GLY A 267 12.09 22.45 -1.99
CA GLY A 267 11.35 22.49 -0.74
C GLY A 267 11.62 23.72 0.12
N LYS A 268 12.56 24.59 -0.28
CA LYS A 268 12.96 25.77 0.48
C LYS A 268 12.58 27.03 -0.31
N ASP A 269 11.64 27.82 0.20
CA ASP A 269 11.10 29.00 -0.49
C ASP A 269 12.18 29.94 -1.02
N ASN A 270 13.17 30.30 -0.19
CA ASN A 270 14.26 31.20 -0.58
C ASN A 270 15.15 30.61 -1.69
N GLU A 271 15.44 29.31 -1.65
CA GLU A 271 16.26 28.67 -2.69
C GLU A 271 15.48 28.47 -3.97
N ARG A 272 14.17 28.21 -3.86
CA ARG A 272 13.25 28.09 -4.99
C ARG A 272 13.16 29.41 -5.77
N GLU A 273 13.01 30.54 -5.07
CA GLU A 273 13.01 31.86 -5.68
C GLU A 273 14.39 32.20 -6.28
N ARG A 274 15.47 31.94 -5.54
CA ARG A 274 16.85 32.19 -6.01
C ARG A 274 17.21 31.43 -7.29
N LEU A 275 16.68 30.22 -7.45
CA LEU A 275 17.00 29.31 -8.56
C LEU A 275 15.90 29.19 -9.62
N ASP A 276 14.82 29.97 -9.49
CA ASP A 276 13.63 29.93 -10.37
C ASP A 276 13.07 28.50 -10.55
N LEU A 277 12.85 27.81 -9.43
CA LEU A 277 12.38 26.42 -9.42
C LEU A 277 10.87 26.34 -9.17
N ARG A 278 10.22 25.31 -9.71
CA ARG A 278 8.84 24.96 -9.33
C ARG A 278 8.76 24.30 -7.95
N GLU A 279 7.56 24.28 -7.37
CA GLU A 279 7.28 23.56 -6.11
C GLU A 279 7.49 22.04 -6.24
N VAL A 280 7.73 21.40 -5.10
CA VAL A 280 7.82 19.93 -5.00
C VAL A 280 6.44 19.32 -5.23
N SER A 281 6.35 18.40 -6.19
CA SER A 281 5.15 17.63 -6.52
C SER A 281 5.21 16.22 -5.91
N SER A 282 4.08 15.52 -5.88
CA SER A 282 4.03 14.11 -5.46
C SER A 282 4.90 13.22 -6.34
N GLU A 283 5.00 13.53 -7.64
CA GLU A 283 5.85 12.84 -8.60
C GLU A 283 7.35 13.01 -8.28
N ASP A 284 7.76 14.18 -7.76
CA ASP A 284 9.14 14.37 -7.30
C ASP A 284 9.45 13.53 -6.06
N ALA A 285 8.50 13.41 -5.13
CA ALA A 285 8.64 12.57 -3.95
C ALA A 285 8.75 11.08 -4.32
N GLU A 286 7.95 10.62 -5.27
CA GLU A 286 8.06 9.26 -5.82
C GLU A 286 9.41 9.03 -6.50
N LEU A 287 9.87 9.98 -7.33
CA LEU A 287 11.19 9.93 -7.95
C LEU A 287 12.30 9.83 -6.91
N ALA A 288 12.23 10.63 -5.84
CA ALA A 288 13.21 10.60 -4.76
C ALA A 288 13.25 9.22 -4.07
N LEU A 289 12.09 8.64 -3.75
CA LEU A 289 11.99 7.30 -3.17
C LEU A 289 12.59 6.22 -4.08
N HIS A 290 12.27 6.26 -5.37
CA HIS A 290 12.81 5.32 -6.35
C HIS A 290 14.33 5.46 -6.51
N ALA A 291 14.84 6.68 -6.60
CA ALA A 291 16.27 6.96 -6.69
C ALA A 291 17.02 6.47 -5.43
N THR A 292 16.48 6.74 -4.23
CA THR A 292 17.08 6.24 -2.99
C THR A 292 17.04 4.71 -2.90
N GLY A 293 15.92 4.09 -3.30
CA GLY A 293 15.81 2.64 -3.38
C GLY A 293 16.80 2.02 -4.38
N PHE A 294 17.04 2.67 -5.51
CA PHE A 294 18.06 2.26 -6.48
C PHE A 294 19.46 2.29 -5.88
N VAL A 295 19.83 3.38 -5.19
CA VAL A 295 21.14 3.50 -4.51
C VAL A 295 21.35 2.35 -3.52
N LEU A 296 20.36 2.02 -2.70
CA LEU A 296 20.46 0.91 -1.74
C LEU A 296 20.78 -0.43 -2.42
N ARG A 297 20.13 -0.73 -3.55
CA ARG A 297 20.37 -1.97 -4.33
C ARG A 297 21.77 -1.99 -4.94
N GLU A 298 22.18 -0.89 -5.57
CA GLU A 298 23.50 -0.80 -6.22
C GLU A 298 24.67 -0.81 -5.24
N LEU A 299 24.45 -0.39 -3.99
CA LEU A 299 25.43 -0.56 -2.91
C LEU A 299 25.46 -1.99 -2.34
N GLY A 300 24.51 -2.85 -2.70
CA GLY A 300 24.34 -4.19 -2.13
C GLY A 300 23.73 -4.18 -0.72
N TRP A 301 23.20 -3.05 -0.26
CA TRP A 301 22.61 -2.88 1.07
C TRP A 301 21.09 -3.03 1.08
N GLY A 302 20.47 -3.19 -0.08
CA GLY A 302 19.04 -3.46 -0.24
C GLY A 302 18.80 -4.74 -1.05
N HIS A 303 17.73 -5.49 -0.70
CA HIS A 303 17.21 -6.63 -1.45
C HIS A 303 15.70 -6.50 -1.68
#